data_AF-A0A349HJ53-F1
#
_entry.id   AF-A0A349HJ53-F1
#
_cell.length_a   1.000
_cell.length_b   1.000
_cell.length_c   1.000
_cell.angle_alpha   90.00
_cell.angle_beta   90.00
_cell.angle_gamma   90.00
#
_symmetry.space_group_name_H-M   'P 1'
#
loop_
_entity.id
_entity.type
_entity.pdbx_description
1 polymer ?
#
loop_
_entity_poly.entity_id
_entity_poly.type
_entity_poly.pdbx_seq_one_letter_code
_entity_poly.pdbx_strand_id
1 'polypeptide(L)'
;MKMFKNISMIAALCALMFAMTGCLGSDKFVQEVEKEKGAVKLLKEVQRGDYDIITTAELKALLDKKQDMLIIDTMPYEASYKKEHVPGAKQFLFPIPDMLEWDTKETDGKTKEQYIELLGPDKDKLIVVYCGFVKCTRSHNGAAWAKKLGYTNVKRYPGGIFAWKGAKFPVGSVK
;
A
#
# COMPACT_ATOMS: atom_id res chain seq x y z
N MET A 1 -36.09 -14.64 -49.20
CA MET A 1 -36.43 -14.60 -47.75
C MET A 1 -35.27 -14.95 -46.79
N LYS A 2 -34.23 -15.70 -47.19
CA LYS A 2 -33.06 -16.01 -46.32
C LYS A 2 -32.09 -14.82 -46.12
N MET A 3 -31.87 -13.97 -47.13
CA MET A 3 -30.95 -12.82 -47.04
C MET A 3 -31.41 -11.74 -46.03
N PHE A 4 -32.71 -11.46 -45.95
CA PHE A 4 -33.24 -10.47 -44.99
C PHE A 4 -33.14 -10.95 -43.53
N LYS A 5 -33.18 -12.26 -43.29
CA LYS A 5 -32.96 -12.84 -41.95
C LYS A 5 -31.52 -12.68 -41.47
N ASN A 6 -30.54 -12.81 -42.37
CA ASN A 6 -29.12 -12.68 -42.03
C ASN A 6 -28.72 -11.22 -41.76
N ILE A 7 -29.28 -10.25 -42.49
CA ILE A 7 -29.01 -8.82 -42.28
C ILE A 7 -29.61 -8.35 -40.94
N SER A 8 -30.80 -8.84 -40.58
CA SER A 8 -31.43 -8.56 -39.29
C SER A 8 -30.64 -9.14 -38.11
N MET A 9 -30.05 -10.33 -38.28
CA MET A 9 -29.24 -10.99 -37.25
C MET A 9 -27.86 -10.33 -37.05
N ILE A 10 -27.24 -9.81 -38.12
CA ILE A 10 -25.98 -9.05 -38.05
C ILE A 10 -26.20 -7.67 -37.41
N ALA A 11 -27.28 -6.98 -37.78
CA ALA A 11 -27.64 -5.70 -37.16
C ALA A 11 -27.94 -5.83 -35.66
N ALA A 12 -28.60 -6.92 -35.24
CA ALA A 12 -28.84 -7.22 -33.84
C ALA A 12 -27.55 -7.55 -33.07
N LEU A 13 -26.59 -8.27 -33.68
CA LEU A 13 -25.27 -8.53 -33.08
C LEU A 13 -24.42 -7.26 -32.93
N CYS A 14 -24.43 -6.37 -33.93
CA CYS A 14 -23.73 -5.09 -33.86
C CYS A 14 -24.35 -4.13 -32.84
N ALA A 15 -25.68 -4.12 -32.70
CA ALA A 15 -26.38 -3.35 -31.66
C ALA A 15 -26.10 -3.89 -30.25
N LEU A 16 -25.97 -5.20 -30.07
CA LEU A 16 -25.54 -5.79 -28.80
C LEU A 16 -24.08 -5.46 -28.46
N MET A 17 -23.18 -5.43 -29.45
CA MET A 17 -21.77 -5.07 -29.22
C MET A 17 -21.58 -3.58 -28.87
N PHE A 18 -22.42 -2.69 -29.38
CA PHE A 18 -22.43 -1.27 -29.00
C PHE A 18 -23.11 -0.98 -27.65
N ALA A 19 -24.04 -1.82 -27.22
CA ALA A 19 -24.67 -1.69 -25.90
C ALA A 19 -23.75 -2.09 -24.74
N MET A 20 -22.74 -2.95 -25.01
CA MET A 20 -21.81 -3.44 -23.98
C MET A 20 -20.65 -2.50 -23.69
N THR A 21 -20.38 -1.50 -24.54
CA THR A 21 -19.35 -0.48 -24.28
C THR A 21 -19.77 0.56 -23.24
N GLY A 22 -21.06 0.67 -22.90
CA GLY A 22 -21.60 1.66 -21.97
C GLY A 22 -21.83 1.18 -20.53
N CYS A 23 -21.70 -0.12 -20.23
CA CYS A 23 -22.07 -0.69 -18.93
C CYS A 23 -20.91 -1.28 -18.12
N LEU A 24 -19.66 -1.21 -18.60
CA LEU A 24 -18.52 -1.91 -17.97
C LEU A 24 -17.48 -1.01 -17.30
N GLY A 25 -17.61 0.31 -17.38
CA GLY A 25 -16.76 1.27 -16.68
C GLY A 25 -17.58 2.11 -15.70
N SER A 26 -17.21 2.12 -14.42
CA SER A 26 -17.75 3.08 -13.46
C SER A 26 -17.68 4.50 -14.02
N ASP A 27 -18.68 5.34 -13.74
CA ASP A 27 -18.72 6.74 -14.17
C ASP A 27 -17.37 7.44 -13.84
N LYS A 28 -16.70 7.99 -14.86
CA LYS A 28 -15.40 8.65 -14.71
C LYS A 28 -15.42 9.78 -13.67
N PHE A 29 -16.56 10.45 -13.50
CA PHE A 29 -16.73 11.50 -12.49
C PHE A 29 -16.76 10.89 -11.08
N VAL A 30 -17.45 9.76 -10.90
CA VAL A 30 -17.44 9.00 -9.63
C VAL A 30 -16.05 8.47 -9.32
N GLN A 31 -15.33 7.94 -10.32
CA GLN A 31 -13.95 7.48 -10.13
C GLN A 31 -13.01 8.61 -9.71
N GLU A 32 -13.19 9.80 -10.29
CA GLU A 32 -12.37 10.96 -9.93
C GLU A 32 -12.61 11.41 -8.49
N VAL A 33 -13.87 11.44 -8.03
CA VAL A 33 -14.20 11.75 -6.62
C VAL A 33 -13.55 10.76 -5.65
N GLU A 34 -13.56 9.46 -5.97
CA GLU A 34 -12.90 8.45 -5.13
C GLU A 34 -11.37 8.59 -5.14
N LYS A 35 -10.77 8.98 -6.28
CA LYS A 35 -9.34 9.25 -6.39
C LYS A 35 -8.95 10.48 -5.56
N GLU A 36 -9.70 11.58 -5.69
CA GLU A 36 -9.49 12.81 -4.91
C GLU A 36 -9.55 12.51 -3.41
N LYS A 37 -10.61 11.83 -2.95
CA LYS A 37 -10.78 11.44 -1.54
C LYS A 37 -9.61 10.62 -1.03
N GLY A 38 -9.14 9.66 -1.82
CA GLY A 38 -7.96 8.85 -1.48
C GLY A 38 -6.67 9.66 -1.38
N ALA A 39 -6.42 10.52 -2.38
CA ALA A 39 -5.22 11.37 -2.44
C ALA A 39 -5.19 12.39 -1.30
N VAL A 40 -6.30 13.10 -1.06
CA VAL A 40 -6.41 14.09 0.02
C VAL A 40 -6.29 13.43 1.39
N LYS A 41 -6.89 12.25 1.59
CA LYS A 41 -6.73 11.48 2.83
C LYS A 41 -5.27 11.11 3.06
N LEU A 42 -4.59 10.55 2.06
CA LEU A 42 -3.17 10.20 2.15
C LEU A 42 -2.32 11.44 2.48
N LEU A 43 -2.53 12.56 1.78
CA LEU A 43 -1.81 13.80 2.05
C LEU A 43 -1.98 14.27 3.50
N LYS A 44 -3.21 14.23 4.04
CA LYS A 44 -3.49 14.60 5.43
C LYS A 44 -2.80 13.66 6.43
N GLU A 45 -2.74 12.35 6.14
CA GLU A 45 -2.00 11.38 6.96
C GLU A 45 -0.49 11.62 6.93
N VAL A 46 0.06 12.02 5.79
CA VAL A 46 1.47 12.36 5.59
C VAL A 46 1.81 13.62 6.39
N GLN A 47 1.03 14.69 6.24
CA GLN A 47 1.21 15.95 6.96
C GLN A 47 1.10 15.78 8.48
N ARG A 48 0.09 15.05 8.95
CA ARG A 48 -0.11 14.79 10.39
C ARG A 48 0.99 13.92 10.98
N GLY A 49 1.54 13.00 10.20
CA GLY A 49 2.58 12.07 10.66
C GLY A 49 4.01 12.57 10.53
N ASP A 50 4.22 13.73 9.89
CA ASP A 50 5.54 14.34 9.64
C ASP A 50 6.54 13.41 8.94
N TYR A 51 6.09 12.58 8.01
CA TYR A 51 6.96 11.69 7.22
C TYR A 51 6.79 11.96 5.73
N ASP A 52 7.73 11.49 4.91
CA ASP A 52 7.66 11.57 3.45
C ASP A 52 7.00 10.33 2.85
N ILE A 53 6.75 10.35 1.54
CA ILE A 53 6.32 9.15 0.79
C ILE A 53 7.37 8.70 -0.22
N ILE A 54 7.31 7.42 -0.58
CA ILE A 54 8.10 6.82 -1.66
C ILE A 54 7.19 5.98 -2.57
N THR A 55 7.46 5.99 -3.86
CA THR A 55 6.74 5.19 -4.86
C THR A 55 7.30 3.77 -4.97
N THR A 56 6.56 2.89 -5.63
CA THR A 56 6.99 1.51 -5.92
C THR A 56 8.30 1.48 -6.72
N ALA A 57 8.43 2.37 -7.71
CA ALA A 57 9.60 2.43 -8.58
C ALA A 57 10.82 2.96 -7.83
N GLU A 58 10.66 4.00 -7.01
CA GLU A 58 11.75 4.53 -6.19
C GLU A 58 12.24 3.50 -5.18
N LEU A 59 11.33 2.85 -4.43
CA LEU A 59 11.72 1.81 -3.47
C LEU A 59 12.46 0.66 -4.16
N LYS A 60 11.98 0.22 -5.33
CA LYS A 60 12.67 -0.81 -6.12
C LYS A 60 14.07 -0.36 -6.54
N ALA A 61 14.23 0.89 -6.98
CA ALA A 61 15.52 1.43 -7.36
C ALA A 61 16.50 1.48 -6.17
N LEU A 62 16.03 1.81 -4.97
CA LEU A 62 16.86 1.79 -3.76
C LEU A 62 17.32 0.36 -3.41
N LEU A 63 16.41 -0.62 -3.52
CA LEU A 63 16.72 -2.04 -3.31
C LEU A 63 17.74 -2.57 -4.33
N ASP A 64 17.58 -2.22 -5.61
CA ASP A 64 18.52 -2.63 -6.67
C ASP A 64 19.92 -2.05 -6.48
N LYS A 65 19.99 -0.82 -5.96
CA LYS A 65 21.24 -0.16 -5.56
C LYS A 65 21.82 -0.71 -4.26
N LYS A 66 21.13 -1.63 -3.58
CA LYS A 66 21.51 -2.17 -2.26
C LYS A 66 21.76 -1.05 -1.24
N GLN A 67 20.99 0.04 -1.33
CA GLN A 67 21.11 1.13 -0.38
C GLN A 67 20.75 0.63 1.03
N ASP A 68 21.54 1.00 2.03
CA ASP A 68 21.23 0.65 3.42
C ASP A 68 19.94 1.37 3.86
N MET A 69 18.97 0.57 4.30
CA MET A 69 17.66 1.04 4.75
C MET A 69 16.98 -0.05 5.59
N LEU A 70 16.00 0.35 6.38
CA LEU A 70 15.08 -0.56 7.05
C LEU A 70 13.72 -0.52 6.37
N ILE A 71 13.20 -1.67 5.93
CA ILE A 71 11.86 -1.78 5.36
C ILE A 71 10.95 -2.49 6.38
N ILE A 72 9.79 -1.93 6.69
CA ILE A 72 8.87 -2.45 7.70
C ILE A 72 7.50 -2.71 7.11
N ASP A 73 7.06 -3.96 7.18
CA ASP A 73 5.68 -4.38 6.91
C ASP A 73 4.85 -4.28 8.19
N THR A 74 3.75 -3.51 8.13
CA THR A 74 2.84 -3.27 9.25
C THR A 74 1.62 -4.18 9.30
N MET A 75 1.55 -5.19 8.43
CA MET A 75 0.44 -6.14 8.35
C MET A 75 0.62 -7.33 9.30
N PRO A 76 -0.45 -8.07 9.63
CA PRO A 76 -0.35 -9.26 10.48
C PRO A 76 0.62 -10.31 9.93
N TYR A 77 1.41 -10.92 10.82
CA TYR A 77 2.48 -11.83 10.45
C TYR A 77 1.96 -13.06 9.68
N GLU A 78 1.10 -13.87 10.31
CA GLU A 78 0.59 -15.12 9.74
C GLU A 78 -0.34 -14.90 8.53
N ALA A 79 -1.22 -13.89 8.62
CA ALA A 79 -2.23 -13.68 7.61
C ALA A 79 -1.67 -13.06 6.31
N SER A 80 -0.58 -12.29 6.41
CA SER A 80 -0.02 -11.50 5.31
C SER A 80 1.49 -11.73 5.13
N TYR A 81 2.32 -11.16 6.02
CA TYR A 81 3.77 -11.08 5.82
C TYR A 81 4.43 -12.43 5.55
N LYS A 82 4.06 -13.48 6.29
CA LYS A 82 4.63 -14.82 6.13
C LYS A 82 4.50 -15.36 4.71
N LYS A 83 3.37 -15.08 4.06
CA LYS A 83 3.06 -15.55 2.71
C LYS A 83 3.88 -14.78 1.69
N GLU A 84 3.78 -13.45 1.74
CA GLU A 84 4.41 -12.56 0.77
C GLU A 84 4.70 -11.19 1.40
N HIS A 85 5.88 -10.64 1.15
CA HIS A 85 6.30 -9.32 1.58
C HIS A 85 7.31 -8.70 0.60
N VAL A 86 7.60 -7.41 0.74
CA VAL A 86 8.70 -6.77 -0.01
C VAL A 86 10.02 -7.41 0.42
N PRO A 87 10.91 -7.85 -0.49
CA PRO A 87 12.15 -8.52 -0.12
C PRO A 87 12.98 -7.74 0.90
N GLY A 88 13.44 -8.43 1.95
CA GLY A 88 14.25 -7.84 3.01
C GLY A 88 13.47 -7.05 4.08
N ALA A 89 12.14 -6.91 3.92
CA ALA A 89 11.32 -6.30 4.95
C ALA A 89 11.40 -7.04 6.28
N LYS A 90 11.13 -6.33 7.37
CA LYS A 90 10.86 -6.86 8.71
C LYS A 90 9.39 -6.63 9.05
N GLN A 91 8.82 -7.44 9.94
CA GLN A 91 7.42 -7.33 10.32
C GLN A 91 7.24 -6.68 11.69
N PHE A 92 6.31 -5.72 11.78
CA PHE A 92 5.83 -5.17 13.04
C PHE A 92 4.38 -4.70 12.92
N LEU A 93 3.43 -5.38 13.58
CA LEU A 93 2.00 -5.06 13.46
C LEU A 93 1.69 -3.66 14.01
N PHE A 94 0.89 -2.90 13.28
CA PHE A 94 0.18 -1.72 13.78
C PHE A 94 -1.32 -1.82 13.45
N PRO A 95 -2.21 -1.17 14.23
CA PRO A 95 -3.66 -1.19 14.00
C PRO A 95 -4.09 -0.37 12.78
N ILE A 96 -5.34 -0.57 12.35
CA ILE A 96 -5.98 0.26 11.31
C ILE A 96 -6.39 1.62 11.88
N PRO A 97 -7.11 1.72 13.02
CA PRO A 97 -7.33 3.01 13.68
C PRO A 97 -6.03 3.71 14.05
N ASP A 98 -6.07 5.03 14.20
CA ASP A 98 -4.92 5.79 14.70
C ASP A 98 -4.55 5.32 16.10
N MET A 99 -3.25 5.07 16.31
CA MET A 99 -2.70 4.66 17.60
C MET A 99 -1.98 5.84 18.25
N LEU A 100 -2.73 6.71 18.94
CA LEU A 100 -2.19 7.92 19.58
C LEU A 100 -1.29 7.59 20.79
N GLU A 101 -1.69 6.57 21.53
CA GLU A 101 -0.97 5.97 22.65
C GLU A 101 -0.64 4.53 22.32
N TRP A 102 0.48 4.03 22.85
CA TRP A 102 0.91 2.67 22.54
C TRP A 102 0.03 1.66 23.28
N ASP A 103 -0.62 0.76 22.54
CA ASP A 103 -1.35 -0.38 23.07
C ASP A 103 -0.74 -1.69 22.54
N THR A 104 -0.26 -2.54 23.44
CA THR A 104 0.32 -3.83 23.07
C THR A 104 -0.72 -4.78 22.47
N LYS A 105 -2.00 -4.62 22.79
CA LYS A 105 -3.08 -5.43 22.21
C LYS A 105 -3.25 -5.19 20.70
N GLU A 106 -2.88 -4.01 20.24
CA GLU A 106 -2.99 -3.59 18.83
C GLU A 106 -1.74 -3.91 17.99
N THR A 107 -0.72 -4.50 18.62
CA THR A 107 0.63 -4.73 18.04
C THR A 107 1.11 -6.18 18.22
N ASP A 108 0.18 -7.14 18.32
CA ASP A 108 0.47 -8.56 18.58
C ASP A 108 1.29 -8.77 19.88
N GLY A 109 1.01 -7.97 20.91
CA GLY A 109 1.71 -8.01 22.19
C GLY A 109 3.07 -7.31 22.20
N LYS A 110 3.52 -6.73 21.08
CA LYS A 110 4.84 -6.10 20.99
C LYS A 110 4.87 -4.74 21.69
N THR A 111 5.92 -4.47 22.45
CA THR A 111 6.09 -3.20 23.16
C THR A 111 6.67 -2.11 22.26
N LYS A 112 6.55 -0.86 22.72
CA LYS A 112 7.18 0.30 22.07
C LYS A 112 8.69 0.14 22.01
N GLU A 113 9.28 -0.46 23.04
CA GLU A 113 10.72 -0.71 23.15
C GLU A 113 11.18 -1.73 22.11
N GLN A 114 10.39 -2.76 21.82
CA GLN A 114 10.67 -3.70 20.73
C GLN A 114 10.57 -3.04 19.35
N TYR A 115 9.70 -2.02 19.19
CA TYR A 115 9.68 -1.23 17.98
C TYR A 115 10.94 -0.36 17.86
N ILE A 116 11.38 0.28 18.94
CA ILE A 116 12.64 1.03 18.99
C ILE A 116 13.82 0.13 18.65
N GLU A 117 13.88 -1.08 19.21
CA GLU A 117 14.91 -2.07 18.92
C GLU A 117 14.94 -2.45 17.44
N LEU A 118 13.76 -2.70 16.85
CA LEU A 118 13.64 -2.98 15.41
C LEU A 118 14.15 -1.81 14.55
N LEU A 119 13.83 -0.58 14.94
CA LEU A 119 14.24 0.63 14.22
C LEU A 119 15.76 0.87 14.33
N GLY A 120 16.40 0.42 15.41
CA GLY A 120 17.84 0.52 15.63
C GLY A 120 18.30 1.87 16.21
N PRO A 121 19.59 2.01 16.55
CA PRO A 121 20.08 3.21 17.24
C PRO A 121 20.24 4.44 16.33
N ASP A 122 20.41 4.23 15.02
CA ASP A 122 20.64 5.30 14.04
C ASP A 122 19.33 6.01 13.68
N LYS A 123 19.21 7.27 14.10
CA LYS A 123 18.01 8.10 13.87
C LYS A 123 17.92 8.65 12.45
N ASP A 124 19.01 8.64 11.68
CA ASP A 124 19.08 9.17 10.32
C ASP A 124 18.98 8.06 9.26
N LYS A 125 19.00 6.79 9.70
CA LYS A 125 18.77 5.63 8.83
C LYS A 125 17.46 5.78 8.07
N LEU A 126 17.50 5.52 6.76
CA LEU A 126 16.29 5.49 5.95
C LEU A 126 15.37 4.36 6.41
N ILE A 127 14.17 4.72 6.86
CA ILE A 127 13.11 3.78 7.25
C ILE A 127 11.97 3.89 6.25
N VAL A 128 11.60 2.78 5.62
CA VAL A 128 10.47 2.68 4.71
C VAL A 128 9.39 1.80 5.33
N VAL A 129 8.23 2.38 5.64
CA VAL A 129 7.10 1.67 6.29
C VAL A 129 5.97 1.45 5.29
N TYR A 130 5.40 0.25 5.24
CA TYR A 130 4.35 -0.09 4.27
C TYR A 130 3.28 -1.03 4.84
N CYS A 131 2.14 -1.11 4.13
CA CYS A 131 1.01 -2.02 4.40
C CYS A 131 0.52 -2.64 3.06
N GLY A 132 -0.74 -3.04 2.94
CA GLY A 132 -1.26 -3.68 1.73
C GLY A 132 -1.38 -2.74 0.53
N PHE A 133 -1.96 -1.56 0.74
CA PHE A 133 -2.43 -0.65 -0.32
C PHE A 133 -2.72 0.74 0.24
N VAL A 134 -2.99 1.71 -0.65
CA VAL A 134 -3.11 3.15 -0.31
C VAL A 134 -4.14 3.45 0.78
N LYS A 135 -5.31 2.80 0.74
CA LYS A 135 -6.36 2.97 1.75
C LYS A 135 -6.00 2.35 3.12
N CYS A 136 -4.99 1.48 3.22
CA CYS A 136 -4.55 0.90 4.49
C CYS A 136 -3.76 1.91 5.35
N THR A 137 -4.20 2.09 6.58
CA THR A 137 -3.65 3.06 7.54
C THR A 137 -2.65 2.47 8.55
N ARG A 138 -2.43 1.15 8.59
CA ARG A 138 -1.43 0.54 9.50
C ARG A 138 -0.03 1.16 9.34
N SER A 139 0.37 1.37 8.09
CA SER A 139 1.65 2.00 7.74
C SER A 139 1.75 3.48 8.12
N HIS A 140 0.62 4.18 8.24
CA HIS A 140 0.61 5.54 8.80
C HIS A 140 1.05 5.50 10.26
N ASN A 141 0.47 4.62 11.07
CA ASN A 141 0.82 4.48 12.48
C ASN A 141 2.31 4.14 12.67
N GLY A 142 2.83 3.17 11.93
CA GLY A 142 4.25 2.82 12.03
C GLY A 142 5.17 3.99 11.68
N ALA A 143 4.92 4.67 10.55
CA ALA A 143 5.72 5.84 10.15
C ALA A 143 5.61 6.99 11.15
N ALA A 144 4.41 7.31 11.63
CA ALA A 144 4.18 8.37 12.61
C ALA A 144 4.84 8.06 13.96
N TRP A 145 4.83 6.80 14.42
CA TRP A 145 5.54 6.40 15.63
C TRP A 145 7.05 6.48 15.46
N ALA A 146 7.61 6.09 14.31
CA ALA A 146 9.04 6.29 14.05
C ALA A 146 9.40 7.78 14.11
N LYS A 147 8.63 8.67 13.48
CA LYS A 147 8.82 10.13 13.60
C LYS A 147 8.73 10.62 15.05
N LYS A 148 7.70 10.20 15.79
CA LYS A 148 7.51 10.52 17.22
C LYS A 148 8.66 10.04 18.11
N LEU A 149 9.34 8.96 17.72
CA LEU A 149 10.51 8.39 18.39
C LEU A 149 11.85 9.02 17.93
N GLY A 150 11.79 10.10 17.15
CA GLY A 150 12.94 10.93 16.78
C GLY A 150 13.69 10.49 15.52
N TYR A 151 13.17 9.56 14.72
CA TYR A 151 13.79 9.21 13.44
C TYR A 151 13.50 10.30 12.41
N THR A 152 14.52 10.72 11.67
CA THR A 152 14.46 11.90 10.80
C THR A 152 14.10 11.52 9.36
N ASN A 153 14.58 10.37 8.89
CA ASN A 153 14.43 9.90 7.52
C ASN A 153 13.41 8.76 7.39
N VAL A 154 12.13 9.09 7.61
CA VAL A 154 11.03 8.13 7.54
C VAL A 154 10.21 8.37 6.28
N LYS A 155 10.01 7.32 5.50
CA LYS A 155 9.15 7.31 4.32
C LYS A 155 8.06 6.25 4.44
N ARG A 156 6.83 6.59 4.10
CA ARG A 156 5.76 5.61 3.90
C ARG A 156 5.74 5.19 2.43
N TYR A 157 5.64 3.89 2.16
CA TYR A 157 5.36 3.37 0.83
C TYR A 157 3.85 3.07 0.70
N PRO A 158 3.03 3.99 0.14
CA PRO A 158 1.58 3.90 0.24
C PRO A 158 1.00 2.79 -0.65
N GLY A 159 1.66 2.50 -1.78
CA GLY A 159 1.21 1.46 -2.70
C GLY A 159 1.26 0.05 -2.11
N GLY A 160 2.14 -0.17 -1.13
CA GLY A 160 2.20 -1.41 -0.37
C GLY A 160 2.55 -2.65 -1.20
N ILE A 161 2.30 -3.83 -0.62
CA ILE A 161 2.55 -5.10 -1.32
C ILE A 161 1.67 -5.26 -2.57
N PHE A 162 0.49 -4.62 -2.62
CA PHE A 162 -0.40 -4.73 -3.78
C PHE A 162 0.19 -4.01 -5.00
N ALA A 163 0.68 -2.78 -4.83
CA ALA A 163 1.37 -2.09 -5.92
C ALA A 163 2.69 -2.78 -6.29
N TRP A 164 3.41 -3.35 -5.31
CA TRP A 164 4.64 -4.10 -5.56
C TRP A 164 4.40 -5.32 -6.45
N LYS A 165 3.36 -6.11 -6.13
CA LYS A 165 2.91 -7.25 -6.95
C LYS A 165 2.35 -6.79 -8.30
N GLY A 166 1.61 -5.68 -8.33
CA GLY A 166 1.10 -5.08 -9.57
C GLY A 166 2.21 -4.68 -10.54
N ALA A 167 3.35 -4.22 -10.01
CA ALA A 167 4.57 -3.96 -10.77
C ALA A 167 5.35 -5.24 -11.15
N LYS A 168 4.85 -6.43 -10.76
CA LYS A 168 5.45 -7.74 -11.03
C LYS A 168 6.87 -7.89 -10.46
N PHE A 169 7.18 -7.19 -9.37
CA PHE A 169 8.46 -7.32 -8.68
C PHE A 169 8.49 -8.58 -7.81
N PRO A 170 9.68 -9.20 -7.62
CA PRO A 170 9.80 -10.40 -6.80
C PRO A 170 9.40 -10.11 -5.35
N VAL A 171 8.75 -11.08 -4.71
CA VAL A 171 8.34 -11.01 -3.30
C VAL A 171 9.23 -11.91 -2.45
N GLY A 172 9.44 -11.51 -1.20
CA GLY A 172 9.94 -12.39 -0.15
C GLY A 172 8.80 -13.23 0.45
N SER A 173 9.14 -14.35 1.06
CA SER A 173 8.25 -15.17 1.87
C SER A 173 9.04 -15.74 3.04
N VAL A 174 8.36 -16.07 4.14
CA VAL A 174 8.98 -16.84 5.23
C VAL A 174 8.85 -18.31 4.87
N LYS A 175 9.97 -19.03 4.89
CA LYS A 175 10.02 -20.48 4.65
C LYS A 175 9.83 -21.25 5.94
#